data_AF-A0A2V5YPI2-F1
#
_entry.id   AF-A0A2V5YPI2-F1
#
_cell.length_a   1.000
_cell.length_b   1.000
_cell.length_c   1.000
_cell.angle_alpha   90.00
_cell.angle_beta   90.00
_cell.angle_gamma   90.00
#
_symmetry.space_group_name_H-M   'P 1'
#
loop_
_entity.id
_entity.type
_entity.pdbx_description
1 polymer ?
#
loop_
_entity_poly.entity_id
_entity_poly.type
_entity_poly.pdbx_seq_one_letter_code
_entity_poly.pdbx_strand_id
1 'polypeptide(L)'
;MEYDPDFARSFMQRTLNIATSYEGPHDATLLINCLLGLLIVPKEALFEKVPTSRFESLAEWGINPSSIKRFGRCEYGDEHKPNLRQLVRRLRNAVAHFKIDPLHEKGTVKGFAFRDRNGFHAEVSLPEIQSFVSKLSKHLAAQA
;
A
#
# COMPACT_ATOMS: atom_id res chain seq x y z
N MET A 1 24.82 2.45 6.10
CA MET A 1 23.93 2.04 7.21
C MET A 1 24.71 1.06 8.05
N GLU A 2 24.78 1.27 9.37
CA GLU A 2 25.33 0.27 10.29
C GLU A 2 24.35 -0.91 10.47
N TYR A 3 24.83 -2.07 10.92
CA TYR A 3 23.96 -3.22 11.15
C TYR A 3 22.89 -2.90 12.20
N ASP A 4 21.64 -3.22 11.88
CA ASP A 4 20.48 -2.99 12.74
C ASP A 4 19.82 -4.34 13.06
N PRO A 5 19.90 -4.85 14.30
CA PRO A 5 19.30 -6.12 14.67
C PRO A 5 17.76 -6.11 14.55
N ASP A 6 17.14 -4.92 14.61
CA ASP A 6 15.70 -4.69 14.48
C ASP A 6 15.36 -4.08 13.10
N PHE A 7 16.13 -4.44 12.06
CA PHE A 7 16.02 -3.86 10.72
C PHE A 7 14.58 -3.74 10.20
N ALA A 8 13.75 -4.76 10.39
CA ALA A 8 12.35 -4.74 9.93
C ALA A 8 11.55 -3.61 10.60
N ARG A 9 11.64 -3.48 11.93
CA ARG A 9 10.95 -2.42 12.68
C ARG A 9 11.48 -1.05 12.30
N SER A 10 12.80 -0.89 12.25
CA SER A 10 13.44 0.38 11.83
C SER A 10 13.07 0.77 10.41
N PHE A 11 12.97 -0.19 9.50
CA PHE A 11 12.52 0.04 8.12
C PHE A 11 11.09 0.59 8.10
N MET A 12 10.16 -0.01 8.84
CA MET A 12 8.77 0.48 8.92
C MET A 12 8.69 1.88 9.55
N GLN A 13 9.45 2.13 10.62
CA GLN A 13 9.45 3.44 11.29
C GLN A 13 10.01 4.54 10.38
N ARG A 14 11.12 4.28 9.66
CA ARG A 14 11.68 5.24 8.71
C ARG A 14 10.73 5.48 7.54
N THR A 15 10.05 4.43 7.06
CA THR A 15 9.04 4.55 6.01
C THR A 15 7.88 5.43 6.45
N LEU A 16 7.37 5.24 7.67
CA LEU A 16 6.34 6.09 8.27
C LEU A 16 6.80 7.55 8.36
N ASN A 17 8.04 7.79 8.82
CA ASN A 17 8.58 9.13 8.95
C ASN A 17 8.63 9.83 7.59
N ILE A 18 9.22 9.19 6.56
CA ILE A 18 9.29 9.77 5.21
C ILE A 18 7.89 10.05 4.64
N ALA A 19 6.96 9.11 4.79
CA ALA A 19 5.60 9.25 4.28
C ALA A 19 4.81 10.39 4.94
N THR A 20 5.16 10.77 6.17
CA THR A 20 4.42 11.78 6.95
C THR A 20 5.10 13.14 7.02
N SER A 21 6.43 13.22 6.81
CA SER A 21 7.20 14.45 7.02
C SER A 21 7.88 15.01 5.76
N TYR A 22 7.83 14.32 4.63
CA TYR A 22 8.50 14.80 3.41
C TYR A 22 7.62 15.78 2.63
N GLU A 23 8.10 17.01 2.45
CA GLU A 23 7.41 18.10 1.72
C GLU A 23 8.18 18.57 0.47
N GLY A 24 9.12 17.77 -0.04
CA GLY A 24 9.97 18.14 -1.18
C GLY A 24 9.34 17.86 -2.57
N PRO A 25 10.04 18.20 -3.66
CA PRO A 25 9.53 18.15 -5.05
C PRO A 25 9.27 16.74 -5.62
N HIS A 26 9.45 15.70 -4.81
CA HIS A 26 9.35 14.29 -5.19
C HIS A 26 8.37 13.54 -4.28
N ASP A 27 7.46 14.26 -3.64
CA ASP A 27 6.50 13.73 -2.67
C ASP A 27 5.71 12.53 -3.23
N ALA A 28 5.21 12.62 -4.46
CA ALA A 28 4.44 11.58 -5.11
C ALA A 28 5.26 10.31 -5.39
N THR A 29 6.48 10.46 -5.92
CA THR A 29 7.35 9.31 -6.25
C THR A 29 7.96 8.68 -5.00
N LEU A 30 8.34 9.49 -4.00
CA LEU A 30 8.78 8.98 -2.70
C LEU A 30 7.67 8.26 -1.95
N LEU A 31 6.44 8.74 -2.06
CA LEU A 31 5.29 8.06 -1.46
C LEU A 31 5.05 6.68 -2.10
N ILE A 32 5.24 6.54 -3.41
CA ILE A 32 5.25 5.23 -4.08
C ILE A 32 6.43 4.37 -3.63
N ASN A 33 7.63 4.93 -3.46
CA ASN A 33 8.76 4.17 -2.92
C ASN A 33 8.49 3.66 -1.50
N CYS A 34 7.84 4.47 -0.65
CA CYS A 34 7.40 4.06 0.68
C CYS A 34 6.41 2.89 0.59
N LEU A 35 5.39 3.01 -0.26
CA LEU A 35 4.42 1.95 -0.50
C LEU A 35 5.10 0.67 -0.99
N LEU A 36 6.01 0.75 -1.97
CA LEU A 36 6.77 -0.38 -2.49
C LEU A 36 7.57 -1.06 -1.37
N GLY A 37 8.26 -0.27 -0.56
CA GLY A 37 8.98 -0.75 0.62
C GLY A 37 8.09 -1.57 1.55
N LEU A 38 6.93 -1.02 1.93
CA LEU A 38 5.98 -1.72 2.82
C LEU A 38 5.32 -2.95 2.21
N LEU A 39 5.14 -2.98 0.90
CA LEU A 39 4.47 -4.11 0.24
C LEU A 39 5.42 -5.26 -0.05
N ILE A 40 6.72 -4.98 -0.21
CA ILE A 40 7.71 -5.95 -0.68
C ILE A 40 8.67 -6.40 0.43
N VAL A 41 9.13 -5.49 1.28
CA VAL A 41 10.16 -5.77 2.29
C VAL A 41 9.62 -6.60 3.47
N PRO A 42 8.39 -6.37 3.97
CA PRO A 42 7.78 -7.27 4.94
C PRO A 42 7.65 -8.68 4.33
N LYS A 43 8.38 -9.64 4.91
CA LYS A 43 8.33 -11.06 4.51
C LYS A 43 6.91 -11.60 4.68
N GLU A 44 6.64 -12.78 4.13
CA GLU A 44 5.34 -13.47 4.24
C GLU A 44 4.78 -13.50 5.67
N ALA A 45 5.64 -13.67 6.68
CA ALA A 45 5.26 -13.64 8.09
C ALA A 45 4.59 -12.33 8.55
N LEU A 46 4.96 -11.17 7.99
CA LEU A 46 4.31 -9.88 8.28
C LEU A 46 3.09 -9.64 7.38
N PHE A 47 3.10 -10.16 6.16
CA PHE A 47 1.92 -10.12 5.29
C PHE A 47 0.73 -10.87 5.90
N GLU A 48 0.97 -12.05 6.51
CA GLU A 48 -0.06 -12.81 7.22
C GLU A 48 -0.62 -12.10 8.46
N LYS A 49 0.07 -11.05 8.94
CA LYS A 49 -0.39 -10.21 10.05
C LYS A 49 -1.30 -9.04 9.61
N VAL A 50 -1.51 -8.87 8.31
CA VAL A 50 -2.53 -7.95 7.80
C VAL A 50 -3.92 -8.54 8.08
N PRO A 51 -4.84 -7.80 8.71
CA PRO A 51 -6.13 -8.33 9.08
C PRO A 51 -7.01 -8.56 7.85
N THR A 52 -7.90 -9.55 7.94
CA THR A 52 -8.92 -9.83 6.92
C THR A 52 -10.17 -8.98 7.12
N SER A 53 -9.98 -7.71 7.47
CA SER A 53 -11.09 -6.77 7.71
C SER A 53 -11.95 -6.63 6.47
N ARG A 54 -13.26 -6.50 6.68
CA ARG A 54 -14.24 -6.42 5.59
C ARG A 54 -13.92 -5.26 4.64
N PHE A 55 -14.22 -5.44 3.36
CA PHE A 55 -13.91 -4.44 2.33
C PHE A 55 -14.53 -3.06 2.60
N GLU A 56 -15.69 -3.02 3.23
CA GLU A 56 -16.36 -1.77 3.61
C GLU A 56 -15.57 -0.97 4.65
N SER A 57 -14.71 -1.63 5.43
CA SER A 57 -13.83 -1.00 6.43
C SER A 57 -12.52 -0.44 5.86
N LEU A 58 -12.29 -0.49 4.54
CA LEU A 58 -11.06 0.06 3.94
C LEU A 58 -10.84 1.55 4.25
N ALA A 59 -11.91 2.31 4.48
CA ALA A 59 -11.82 3.71 4.87
C ALA A 59 -11.09 3.89 6.21
N GLU A 60 -11.22 2.93 7.14
CA GLU A 60 -10.48 2.90 8.40
C GLU A 60 -8.97 2.76 8.16
N TRP A 61 -8.58 2.17 7.03
CA TRP A 61 -7.20 2.05 6.56
C TRP A 61 -6.77 3.19 5.64
N GLY A 62 -7.62 4.18 5.40
CA GLY A 62 -7.26 5.37 4.60
C GLY A 62 -7.50 5.23 3.10
N ILE A 63 -8.12 4.12 2.65
CA ILE A 63 -8.51 3.93 1.24
C ILE A 63 -10.04 4.00 1.15
N ASN A 64 -10.57 4.91 0.33
CA ASN A 64 -12.00 4.93 0.07
C ASN A 64 -12.39 3.70 -0.78
N PRO A 65 -13.41 2.91 -0.40
CA PRO A 65 -13.87 1.78 -1.21
C PRO A 65 -14.18 2.15 -2.68
N SER A 66 -14.64 3.38 -2.95
CA SER A 66 -14.92 3.88 -4.30
C SER A 66 -13.67 4.15 -5.16
N SER A 67 -12.48 4.21 -4.53
CA SER A 67 -11.19 4.26 -5.21
C SER A 67 -10.85 2.90 -5.84
N ILE A 68 -11.48 1.81 -5.39
CA ILE A 68 -11.33 0.49 -5.99
C ILE A 68 -12.38 0.31 -7.10
N LYS A 69 -11.99 0.61 -8.34
CA LYS A 69 -12.88 0.55 -9.51
C LYS A 69 -13.31 -0.88 -9.84
N ARG A 70 -12.38 -1.84 -9.70
CA ARG A 70 -12.63 -3.27 -9.86
C ARG A 70 -11.71 -4.07 -8.94
N PHE A 71 -12.24 -5.02 -8.20
CA PHE A 71 -11.41 -5.85 -7.31
C PHE A 71 -10.73 -7.03 -8.04
N GLY A 72 -11.29 -7.45 -9.18
CA GLY A 72 -10.85 -8.64 -9.90
C GLY A 72 -11.25 -9.94 -9.18
N ARG A 73 -10.70 -11.07 -9.62
CA ARG A 73 -11.08 -12.40 -9.11
C ARG A 73 -10.33 -12.79 -7.83
N CYS A 74 -11.02 -13.03 -6.72
CA CYS A 74 -10.42 -13.45 -5.44
C CYS A 74 -10.17 -14.97 -5.43
N GLU A 75 -9.17 -15.44 -6.19
CA GLU A 75 -8.89 -16.88 -6.38
C GLU A 75 -7.80 -17.44 -5.43
N TYR A 76 -7.23 -16.64 -4.53
CA TYR A 76 -6.07 -17.04 -3.71
C TYR A 76 -6.36 -17.07 -2.20
N GLY A 77 -6.16 -18.25 -1.59
CA GLY A 77 -6.30 -18.52 -0.15
C GLY A 77 -7.75 -18.80 0.27
N ASP A 78 -8.00 -18.86 1.59
CA ASP A 78 -9.36 -19.08 2.14
C ASP A 78 -10.28 -17.85 1.98
N GLU A 79 -9.73 -16.75 1.47
CA GLU A 79 -10.39 -15.45 1.35
C GLU A 79 -11.01 -15.26 -0.03
N HIS A 80 -12.19 -15.83 -0.23
CA HIS A 80 -12.91 -15.81 -1.51
C HIS A 80 -13.69 -14.50 -1.74
N LYS A 81 -13.42 -13.48 -0.94
CA LYS A 81 -14.11 -12.18 -0.95
C LYS A 81 -13.11 -11.04 -0.78
N PRO A 82 -13.40 -9.86 -1.35
CA PRO A 82 -12.61 -8.65 -1.12
C PRO A 82 -12.43 -8.35 0.38
N ASN A 83 -11.20 -8.06 0.79
CA ASN A 83 -10.84 -7.65 2.14
C ASN A 83 -9.52 -6.87 2.11
N LEU A 84 -9.08 -6.35 3.26
CA LEU A 84 -7.82 -5.58 3.36
C LEU A 84 -6.58 -6.39 2.95
N ARG A 85 -6.43 -7.63 3.42
CA ARG A 85 -5.28 -8.47 3.08
C ARG A 85 -5.19 -8.74 1.57
N GLN A 86 -6.33 -9.01 0.93
CA GLN A 86 -6.40 -9.12 -0.52
C GLN A 86 -6.02 -7.79 -1.20
N LEU A 87 -6.48 -6.65 -0.70
CA LEU A 87 -6.07 -5.35 -1.24
C LEU A 87 -4.55 -5.16 -1.15
N VAL A 88 -3.93 -5.43 0.01
CA VAL A 88 -2.47 -5.37 0.17
C VAL A 88 -1.78 -6.28 -0.85
N ARG A 89 -2.29 -7.51 -1.06
CA ARG A 89 -1.77 -8.45 -2.05
C ARG A 89 -1.86 -7.90 -3.48
N ARG A 90 -2.98 -7.27 -3.83
CA ARG A 90 -3.21 -6.68 -5.15
C ARG A 90 -2.29 -5.49 -5.40
N LEU A 91 -2.16 -4.61 -4.42
CA LEU A 91 -1.23 -3.48 -4.49
C LEU A 91 0.20 -4.00 -4.64
N ARG A 92 0.59 -5.01 -3.85
CA ARG A 92 1.91 -5.68 -3.95
C ARG A 92 2.16 -6.20 -5.37
N ASN A 93 1.19 -6.91 -5.94
CA ASN A 93 1.30 -7.45 -7.30
C ASN A 93 1.40 -6.34 -8.36
N ALA A 94 0.61 -5.26 -8.21
CA ALA A 94 0.66 -4.12 -9.12
C ALA A 94 2.05 -3.45 -9.10
N VAL A 95 2.58 -3.14 -7.92
CA VAL A 95 3.90 -2.50 -7.80
C VAL A 95 5.04 -3.43 -8.21
N ALA A 96 5.00 -4.71 -7.84
CA ALA A 96 6.03 -5.69 -8.18
C ALA A 96 6.15 -5.95 -9.69
N HIS A 97 5.05 -5.77 -10.43
CA HIS A 97 5.02 -5.90 -11.88
C HIS A 97 5.01 -4.56 -12.62
N PHE A 98 5.29 -3.45 -11.92
CA PHE A 98 5.31 -2.10 -12.48
C PHE A 98 4.03 -1.75 -13.27
N LYS A 99 2.87 -2.19 -12.77
CA LYS A 99 1.54 -1.90 -13.31
C LYS A 99 0.90 -0.75 -12.54
N ILE A 100 1.66 0.33 -12.46
CA ILE A 100 1.29 1.56 -11.80
C ILE A 100 1.42 2.72 -12.78
N ASP A 101 0.37 3.53 -12.90
CA ASP A 101 0.34 4.68 -13.80
C ASP A 101 0.02 5.94 -12.99
N PRO A 102 0.75 7.06 -13.17
CA PRO A 102 0.44 8.31 -12.49
C PRO A 102 -0.90 8.87 -12.99
N LEU A 103 -1.75 9.25 -12.05
CA LEU A 103 -2.95 10.04 -12.31
C LEU A 103 -2.59 11.51 -12.12
N HIS A 104 -2.81 12.34 -13.12
CA HIS A 104 -2.42 13.74 -13.06
C HIS A 104 -3.53 14.69 -13.51
N GLU A 105 -3.48 15.91 -13.00
CA GLU A 105 -4.30 17.02 -13.42
C GLU A 105 -3.38 18.19 -13.75
N LYS A 106 -3.46 18.74 -14.98
CA LYS A 106 -2.60 19.85 -15.46
C LYS A 106 -1.10 19.61 -15.20
N GLY A 107 -0.62 18.39 -15.42
CA GLY A 107 0.77 17.99 -15.21
C GLY A 107 1.18 17.74 -13.76
N THR A 108 0.28 17.95 -12.78
CA THR A 108 0.53 17.65 -11.36
C THR A 108 -0.02 16.27 -11.01
N VAL A 109 0.81 15.38 -10.48
CA VAL A 109 0.37 14.06 -10.01
C VAL A 109 -0.59 14.24 -8.83
N LYS A 110 -1.75 13.58 -8.89
CA LYS A 110 -2.80 13.58 -7.86
C LYS A 110 -3.01 12.20 -7.23
N GLY A 111 -2.46 11.16 -7.83
CA GLY A 111 -2.59 9.79 -7.37
C GLY A 111 -1.97 8.81 -8.34
N PHE A 112 -2.29 7.53 -8.15
CA PHE A 112 -1.83 6.45 -9.01
C PHE A 112 -2.95 5.46 -9.32
N ALA A 113 -2.98 4.97 -10.54
CA ALA A 113 -3.75 3.81 -10.92
C ALA A 113 -2.92 2.55 -10.69
N PHE A 114 -3.52 1.53 -10.05
CA PHE A 114 -2.92 0.23 -9.79
C PHE A 114 -3.69 -0.84 -10.56
N ARG A 115 -2.99 -1.68 -11.31
CA ARG A 115 -3.61 -2.74 -12.11
C ARG A 115 -2.92 -4.08 -11.92
N ASP A 116 -3.64 -5.17 -12.10
CA ASP A 116 -3.04 -6.51 -12.14
C ASP A 116 -3.58 -7.36 -13.30
N ARG A 117 -3.03 -8.58 -13.46
CA ARG A 117 -3.45 -9.53 -14.51
C ARG A 117 -4.81 -10.19 -14.23
N ASN A 118 -5.33 -10.06 -13.01
CA ASN A 118 -6.53 -10.73 -12.53
C ASN A 118 -7.76 -9.79 -12.52
N GLY A 119 -7.64 -8.63 -13.16
CA GLY A 119 -8.72 -7.64 -13.31
C GLY A 119 -8.81 -6.62 -12.18
N PHE A 120 -7.84 -6.56 -11.25
CA PHE A 120 -7.78 -5.50 -10.26
C PHE A 120 -7.52 -4.15 -10.93
N HIS A 121 -8.29 -3.14 -10.52
CA HIS A 121 -8.11 -1.75 -10.89
C HIS A 121 -8.49 -0.86 -9.71
N ALA A 122 -7.54 -0.09 -9.22
CA ALA A 122 -7.76 0.96 -8.23
C ALA A 122 -7.15 2.27 -8.73
N GLU A 123 -7.81 3.38 -8.42
CA GLU A 123 -7.33 4.74 -8.67
C GLU A 123 -7.32 5.43 -7.32
N VAL A 124 -6.12 5.59 -6.74
CA VAL A 124 -5.95 6.02 -5.35
C VAL A 124 -5.23 7.36 -5.34
N SER A 125 -5.81 8.33 -4.64
CA SER A 125 -5.22 9.67 -4.50
C SER A 125 -3.97 9.67 -3.61
N LEU A 126 -3.10 10.68 -3.75
CA LEU A 126 -1.92 10.83 -2.88
C LEU A 126 -2.28 10.86 -1.39
N PRO A 127 -3.32 11.60 -0.92
CA PRO A 127 -3.71 11.59 0.49
C PRO A 127 -4.16 10.21 0.99
N GLU A 128 -4.86 9.44 0.16
CA GLU A 128 -5.26 8.08 0.50
C GLU A 128 -4.05 7.15 0.60
N ILE A 129 -3.12 7.21 -0.36
CA ILE A 129 -1.87 6.44 -0.31
C ILE A 129 -1.08 6.79 0.96
N GLN A 130 -0.96 8.08 1.30
CA GLN A 130 -0.26 8.54 2.49
C GLN A 130 -0.90 8.01 3.78
N SER A 131 -2.23 8.10 3.89
CA SER A 131 -2.99 7.58 5.01
C SER A 131 -2.81 6.07 5.15
N PHE A 132 -2.89 5.35 4.03
CA PHE A 132 -2.71 3.90 3.98
C PHE A 132 -1.31 3.45 4.38
N VAL A 133 -0.27 4.03 3.77
CA VAL A 133 1.14 3.78 4.11
C VAL A 133 1.38 4.03 5.59
N SER A 134 0.84 5.12 6.14
CA SER A 134 1.01 5.48 7.55
C SER A 134 0.37 4.45 8.48
N LYS A 135 -0.88 4.07 8.23
CA LYS A 135 -1.62 3.11 9.05
C LYS A 135 -1.05 1.70 8.96
N LEU A 136 -0.72 1.25 7.75
CA LEU A 136 -0.11 -0.06 7.52
C LEU A 136 1.28 -0.16 8.17
N SER A 137 2.10 0.89 8.08
CA SER A 137 3.41 0.95 8.76
C SER A 137 3.28 0.79 10.26
N LYS A 138 2.38 1.57 10.89
CA LYS A 138 2.13 1.51 12.35
C LYS A 138 1.70 0.11 12.79
N HIS A 139 0.76 -0.48 12.06
CA HIS A 139 0.24 -1.83 12.34
C HIS A 139 1.31 -2.92 12.23
N LEU A 140 2.15 -2.86 11.19
CA LEU A 140 3.19 -3.87 10.98
C LEU A 140 4.37 -3.68 11.92
N ALA A 141 4.74 -2.44 12.25
CA ALA A 141 5.81 -2.14 13.21
C ALA A 141 5.47 -2.65 14.63
N ALA A 142 4.20 -2.56 15.05
CA ALA A 142 3.73 -3.09 16.32
C ALA A 142 3.79 -4.63 16.40
N GLN A 143 4.01 -5.29 15.27
CA GLN A 143 4.05 -6.75 15.15
C GLN A 143 5.41 -7.28 14.67
N ALA A 144 6.39 -6.39 14.46
CA ALA A 144 7.74 -6.73 14.00
C ALA A 144 8.67 -7.04 15.17
#